data_AF-A0A9Q1LHI3-F1
#
_entry.id   AF-A0A9Q1LHI3-F1
#
_cell.length_a   1.000
_cell.length_b   1.000
_cell.length_c   1.000
_cell.angle_alpha   90.00
_cell.angle_beta   90.00
_cell.angle_gamma   90.00
#
_symmetry.space_group_name_H-M   'P 1'
#
loop_
_entity.id
_entity.type
_entity.pdbx_description
1 polymer ?
#
loop_
_entity_poly.entity_id
_entity_poly.type
_entity_poly.pdbx_seq_one_letter_code
_entity_poly.pdbx_strand_id
1 'polypeptide(L)'
;MAKFNEVQKKRRALISESKRARHGDPNTRKLKQKAQPLSISGKRKRKLFKKWRRDQKEAIEKGVITMEDVEIAMADAADGKTQDAKRTPVKFPMKKSSKLKLKKKGKFL
;
A
#
# COMPACT_ATOMS: atom_id res chain seq x y z
N MET A 1 0.17 -22.37 -40.75
CA MET A 1 0.22 -21.64 -39.45
C MET A 1 -1.15 -21.40 -38.79
N ALA A 2 -2.27 -21.35 -39.54
CA ALA A 2 -3.60 -21.06 -38.99
C ALA A 2 -4.13 -22.09 -37.96
N LYS A 3 -3.94 -23.39 -38.23
CA LYS A 3 -4.45 -24.49 -37.39
C LYS A 3 -3.92 -24.45 -35.95
N PHE A 4 -2.65 -24.14 -35.75
CA PHE A 4 -2.07 -24.01 -34.41
C PHE A 4 -2.67 -22.83 -33.64
N ASN A 5 -2.87 -21.70 -34.31
CA ASN A 5 -3.48 -20.51 -33.70
C ASN A 5 -4.94 -20.77 -33.28
N GLU A 6 -5.69 -21.52 -34.09
CA GLU A 6 -7.05 -21.95 -33.75
C GLU A 6 -7.07 -22.86 -32.52
N VAL A 7 -6.17 -23.83 -32.46
CA VAL A 7 -6.02 -24.72 -31.30
C VAL A 7 -5.65 -23.92 -30.04
N GLN A 8 -4.73 -22.97 -30.15
CA GLN A 8 -4.36 -22.09 -29.04
C GLN A 8 -5.52 -21.19 -28.60
N LYS A 9 -6.32 -20.65 -29.54
CA LYS A 9 -7.52 -19.87 -29.22
C LYS A 9 -8.53 -20.71 -28.42
N LYS A 10 -8.82 -21.92 -28.88
CA LYS A 10 -9.70 -22.87 -28.17
C LYS A 10 -9.18 -23.17 -26.77
N ARG A 11 -7.88 -23.47 -26.64
CA ARG A 11 -7.25 -23.71 -25.33
C ARG A 11 -7.39 -22.50 -24.39
N ARG A 12 -7.15 -21.27 -24.87
CA ARG A 12 -7.29 -20.04 -24.07
C ARG A 12 -8.74 -19.82 -23.62
N ALA A 13 -9.72 -20.11 -24.48
CA ALA A 13 -11.14 -20.02 -24.15
C ALA A 13 -11.51 -20.98 -23.01
N LEU A 14 -11.14 -22.26 -23.14
CA LEU A 14 -11.39 -23.27 -22.10
C LEU A 14 -10.78 -22.88 -20.75
N ILE A 15 -9.52 -22.42 -20.76
CA ILE A 15 -8.86 -21.96 -19.53
C ILE A 15 -9.61 -20.77 -18.91
N SER A 16 -10.10 -19.83 -19.72
CA SER A 16 -10.90 -18.69 -19.23
C SER A 16 -12.21 -19.15 -18.61
N GLU A 17 -12.88 -20.13 -19.21
CA GLU A 17 -14.14 -20.68 -18.70
C GLU A 17 -13.94 -21.43 -17.39
N SER A 18 -12.93 -22.30 -17.30
CA SER A 18 -12.56 -22.98 -16.05
C SER A 18 -12.18 -22.00 -14.94
N LYS A 19 -11.60 -20.84 -15.27
CA LYS A 19 -11.32 -19.79 -14.28
C LYS A 19 -12.60 -19.10 -13.82
N ARG A 20 -13.52 -18.78 -14.74
CA ARG A 20 -14.85 -18.21 -14.42
C ARG A 20 -15.70 -19.15 -13.58
N ALA A 21 -15.67 -20.45 -13.86
CA ALA A 21 -16.41 -21.46 -13.10
C ALA A 21 -15.90 -21.57 -11.65
N ARG A 22 -14.58 -21.52 -11.45
CA ARG A 22 -13.97 -21.67 -10.11
C ARG A 22 -13.90 -20.39 -9.29
N HIS A 23 -13.73 -19.23 -9.92
CA HIS A 23 -13.44 -17.96 -9.22
C HIS A 23 -14.38 -16.82 -9.62
N GLY A 24 -15.29 -17.05 -10.55
CA GLY A 24 -16.28 -16.07 -10.96
C GLY A 24 -17.35 -15.88 -9.89
N ASP A 25 -18.07 -14.78 -10.00
CA ASP A 25 -19.25 -14.52 -9.19
C ASP A 25 -20.35 -15.58 -9.47
N PRO A 26 -21.04 -16.13 -8.46
CA PRO A 26 -22.08 -17.15 -8.67
C PRO A 26 -23.19 -16.73 -9.63
N ASN A 27 -23.59 -15.45 -9.60
CA ASN A 27 -24.73 -14.97 -10.37
C ASN A 27 -24.32 -14.54 -11.78
N THR A 28 -23.15 -13.90 -11.93
CA THR A 28 -22.71 -13.34 -13.24
C THR A 28 -21.66 -14.19 -13.95
N ARG A 29 -21.04 -15.15 -13.27
CA ARG A 29 -19.89 -15.96 -13.72
C ARG A 29 -18.69 -15.13 -14.19
N LYS A 30 -18.68 -13.82 -13.95
CA LYS A 30 -17.58 -12.92 -14.32
C LYS A 30 -16.53 -12.92 -13.21
N LEU A 31 -15.26 -12.83 -13.61
CA LEU A 31 -14.17 -12.61 -12.67
C LEU A 31 -14.21 -11.15 -12.20
N LYS A 32 -14.11 -10.93 -10.88
CA LYS A 32 -14.03 -9.58 -10.31
C LYS A 32 -12.70 -8.93 -10.71
N GLN A 33 -12.76 -7.71 -11.23
CA GLN A 33 -11.54 -6.91 -11.44
C GLN A 33 -11.05 -6.44 -10.06
N LYS A 34 -9.84 -6.86 -9.69
CA LYS A 34 -9.19 -6.32 -8.49
C LYS A 34 -8.68 -4.93 -8.83
N ALA A 35 -9.20 -3.91 -8.15
CA ALA A 35 -8.62 -2.58 -8.20
C ALA A 35 -7.15 -2.70 -7.77
N GLN A 36 -6.23 -2.25 -8.62
CA GLN A 36 -4.83 -2.19 -8.23
C GLN A 36 -4.71 -1.22 -7.05
N PRO A 37 -4.01 -1.60 -5.96
CA PRO A 37 -3.76 -0.66 -4.89
C PRO A 37 -2.95 0.50 -5.47
N LEU A 38 -3.57 1.67 -5.60
CA LEU A 38 -2.91 2.89 -6.03
C LEU A 38 -1.98 3.32 -4.90
N SER A 39 -0.75 2.81 -4.91
CA SER A 39 0.24 3.17 -3.91
C SER A 39 0.62 4.64 -4.10
N ILE A 40 0.18 5.48 -3.16
CA ILE A 40 0.52 6.90 -3.15
C ILE A 40 2.01 7.03 -2.80
N SER A 41 2.79 7.62 -3.70
CA SER A 41 4.22 7.86 -3.47
C SER A 41 4.46 8.72 -2.22
N GLY A 42 5.59 8.53 -1.54
CA GLY A 42 5.92 9.29 -0.33
C GLY A 42 5.93 10.81 -0.57
N LYS A 43 6.36 11.24 -1.77
CA LYS A 43 6.29 12.65 -2.20
C LYS A 43 4.85 13.14 -2.28
N ARG A 44 3.94 12.35 -2.85
CA ARG A 44 2.51 12.71 -2.95
C ARG A 44 1.86 12.73 -1.57
N LYS A 45 2.18 11.78 -0.68
CA LYS A 45 1.75 11.82 0.74
C LYS A 45 2.21 13.12 1.40
N ARG A 46 3.49 13.48 1.29
CA ARG A 46 4.03 14.73 1.86
C ARG A 46 3.36 15.99 1.30
N LYS A 47 3.04 16.01 -0.01
CA LYS A 47 2.29 17.12 -0.63
C LYS A 47 0.86 17.21 -0.08
N LEU A 48 0.15 16.08 0.05
CA LEU A 48 -1.20 16.04 0.62
C LEU A 48 -1.20 16.51 2.08
N PHE A 49 -0.26 16.04 2.91
CA PHE A 49 -0.12 16.53 4.29
C PHE A 49 0.19 18.03 4.37
N LYS A 50 1.01 18.55 3.45
CA LYS A 50 1.28 20.00 3.40
C LYS A 50 0.06 20.79 2.93
N LYS A 51 -0.71 20.28 1.97
CA LYS A 51 -1.96 20.91 1.54
C LYS A 51 -2.96 20.92 2.70
N TRP A 52 -3.18 19.77 3.32
CA TRP A 52 -4.09 19.64 4.46
C TRP A 52 -3.76 20.59 5.61
N ARG A 53 -2.48 20.72 5.99
CA ARG A 53 -2.07 21.71 7.01
C ARG A 53 -2.34 23.17 6.62
N ARG A 54 -2.23 23.50 5.33
CA ARG A 54 -2.56 24.85 4.85
C ARG A 54 -4.06 25.07 4.87
N ASP A 55 -4.83 24.11 4.38
CA ASP A 55 -6.29 24.16 4.37
C ASP A 55 -6.85 24.28 5.80
N GLN A 56 -6.27 23.56 6.78
CA GLN A 56 -6.62 23.71 8.20
C GLN A 56 -6.29 25.10 8.75
N LYS A 57 -5.10 25.64 8.42
CA LYS A 57 -4.71 26.99 8.85
C LYS A 57 -5.65 28.04 8.28
N GLU A 58 -6.00 27.92 7.00
CA GLU A 58 -6.94 28.81 6.32
C GLU A 58 -8.35 28.71 6.90
N ALA A 59 -8.79 27.51 7.28
CA ALA A 59 -10.08 27.32 7.95
C ALA A 59 -10.14 27.99 9.33
N ILE A 60 -9.04 27.97 10.09
CA ILE A 60 -8.92 28.69 11.37
C ILE A 60 -8.93 30.21 11.12
N GLU A 61 -8.18 30.70 10.13
CA GLU A 61 -8.12 32.13 9.80
C GLU A 61 -9.48 32.68 9.32
N LYS A 62 -10.24 31.86 8.59
CA LYS A 62 -11.61 32.17 8.16
C LYS A 62 -12.66 31.99 9.25
N GLY A 63 -12.27 31.54 10.45
CA GLY A 63 -13.19 31.30 11.57
C GLY A 63 -14.14 30.11 11.37
N VAL A 64 -13.86 29.23 10.40
CA VAL A 64 -14.65 28.00 10.14
C VAL A 64 -14.34 26.93 11.18
N ILE A 65 -13.17 26.99 11.81
CA ILE A 65 -12.78 26.13 12.94
C ILE A 65 -12.47 27.06 14.11
N THR A 66 -13.32 26.99 15.14
CA THR A 66 -13.11 27.70 16.40
C THR A 66 -12.30 26.85 17.37
N MET A 67 -11.73 27.46 18.41
CA MET A 67 -11.00 26.69 19.43
C MET A 67 -11.88 25.66 20.14
N GLU A 68 -13.17 25.97 20.31
CA GLU A 68 -14.17 25.06 20.89
C GLU A 68 -14.35 23.80 20.03
N ASP A 69 -14.39 23.92 18.69
CA ASP A 69 -14.48 22.77 17.79
C ASP A 69 -13.26 21.84 17.92
N VAL A 70 -12.08 22.41 18.19
CA VAL A 70 -10.85 21.64 18.42
C VAL A 70 -10.89 20.91 19.75
N GLU A 71 -11.41 21.55 20.79
CA GLU A 71 -11.59 20.96 22.12
C GLU A 71 -12.59 19.80 22.10
N ILE A 72 -13.73 19.99 21.43
CA ILE A 72 -14.74 18.93 21.25
C ILE A 72 -14.15 17.75 20.46
N ALA A 73 -13.42 18.01 19.37
CA ALA A 73 -12.78 16.95 18.59
C ALA A 73 -11.68 16.20 19.38
N MET A 74 -10.97 16.89 20.28
CA MET A 74 -9.96 16.29 21.17
C MET A 74 -10.61 15.45 22.27
N ALA A 75 -11.72 15.92 22.85
CA ALA A 75 -12.50 15.17 23.83
C ALA A 75 -13.09 13.88 23.21
N ASP A 76 -13.70 13.99 22.02
CA ASP A 76 -14.22 12.83 21.28
C ASP A 76 -13.11 11.82 20.89
N ALA A 77 -11.90 12.32 20.58
CA ALA A 77 -10.75 11.45 20.31
C ALA A 77 -10.21 10.76 21.57
N ALA A 78 -10.32 11.41 22.73
CA ALA A 78 -9.91 10.87 24.03
C ALA A 78 -10.92 9.85 24.58
N ASP A 79 -12.23 10.06 24.37
CA ASP A 79 -13.31 9.21 24.88
C ASP A 79 -13.63 7.98 24.01
N GLY A 80 -12.82 7.71 22.99
CA GLY A 80 -12.56 6.34 22.56
C GLY A 80 -13.12 5.94 21.19
N LYS A 81 -12.21 5.79 20.23
CA LYS A 81 -12.20 4.67 19.24
C LYS A 81 -10.95 4.62 18.36
N THR A 82 -9.76 4.91 18.90
CA THR A 82 -8.53 4.48 18.21
C THR A 82 -8.13 3.12 18.74
N GLN A 83 -8.56 2.07 18.05
CA GLN A 83 -8.03 0.73 18.23
C GLN A 83 -6.50 0.81 18.25
N ASP A 84 -5.93 0.37 19.37
CA ASP A 84 -4.50 0.19 19.56
C ASP A 84 -3.90 -0.47 18.31
N ALA A 85 -3.21 0.33 17.51
CA ALA A 85 -2.33 -0.20 16.49
C ALA A 85 -1.17 -0.87 17.23
N LYS A 86 -1.34 -2.15 17.57
CA LYS A 86 -0.30 -3.04 18.08
C LYS A 86 0.84 -3.05 17.05
N ARG A 87 1.78 -2.11 17.20
CA ARG A 87 3.00 -2.05 16.39
C ARG A 87 3.88 -3.21 16.79
N THR A 88 3.72 -4.35 16.14
CA THR A 88 4.66 -5.45 16.25
C THR A 88 6.00 -4.99 15.65
N PRO A 89 7.14 -5.19 16.35
CA PRO A 89 8.44 -4.82 15.81
C PRO A 89 8.73 -5.68 14.58
N VAL A 90 8.81 -5.04 13.41
CA VAL A 90 9.15 -5.70 12.14
C VAL A 90 10.60 -6.16 12.23
N LYS A 91 10.82 -7.46 12.42
CA LYS A 91 12.13 -8.10 12.37
C LYS A 91 12.57 -8.19 10.90
N PHE A 92 13.42 -7.28 10.46
CA PHE A 92 14.05 -7.37 9.14
C PHE A 92 15.14 -8.47 9.16
N PRO A 93 15.05 -9.52 8.32
CA PRO A 93 16.10 -10.52 8.23
C PRO A 93 17.30 -9.94 7.47
N MET A 94 18.26 -9.36 8.21
CA MET A 94 19.55 -9.01 7.66
C MET A 94 20.38 -10.28 7.42
N LYS A 95 20.77 -10.54 6.17
CA LYS A 95 21.79 -11.54 5.88
C LYS A 95 23.12 -11.05 6.47
N LYS A 96 23.72 -11.86 7.36
CA LYS A 96 25.02 -11.56 7.96
C LYS A 96 26.03 -11.37 6.83
N SER A 97 26.60 -10.17 6.70
CA SER A 97 27.63 -9.90 5.70
C SER A 97 28.88 -10.72 6.00
N SER A 98 29.52 -11.24 4.95
CA SER A 98 30.80 -11.94 5.06
C SER A 98 31.85 -10.98 5.60
N LYS A 99 32.40 -11.29 6.77
CA LYS A 99 33.50 -10.52 7.40
C LYS A 99 34.67 -10.45 6.40
N LEU A 100 34.99 -9.26 5.90
CA LEU A 100 36.18 -9.02 5.09
C LEU A 100 37.42 -9.22 5.98
N LYS A 101 38.26 -10.22 5.67
CA LYS A 101 39.56 -10.39 6.33
C LYS A 101 40.57 -9.44 5.68
N LEU A 102 41.01 -8.42 6.42
CA LEU A 102 42.13 -7.57 6.01
C LEU A 102 43.40 -8.43 5.92
N LYS A 103 43.99 -8.54 4.72
CA LYS A 103 45.34 -9.10 4.55
C LYS A 103 46.35 -8.05 5.01
N LYS A 104 47.11 -8.35 6.07
CA LYS A 104 48.25 -7.52 6.51
C LYS A 104 49.29 -7.52 5.39
N LYS A 105 49.60 -6.35 4.81
CA LYS A 105 50.78 -6.18 3.95
C LYS A 105 52.03 -6.19 4.84
N GLY A 106 52.97 -7.06 4.54
CA GLY A 106 54.27 -7.15 5.20
C GLY A 106 55.07 -5.86 4.99
N LYS A 107 55.81 -5.46 6.03
CA LYS A 107 56.84 -4.42 5.94
C LYS A 107 57.99 -4.99 5.08
N PHE A 108 58.33 -4.32 4.00
CA PHE A 108 59.62 -4.55 3.34
C PHE A 108 60.68 -3.80 4.14
N LEU A 109 61.70 -4.56 4.56
CA LEU A 109 63.00 -4.08 5.02
C LEU A 109 63.82 -3.62 3.80
#